data_AF-A0A450WTY2-F1
#
_entry.id   AF-A0A450WTY2-F1
#
_cell.length_a   1.000
_cell.length_b   1.000
_cell.length_c   1.000
_cell.angle_alpha   90.00
_cell.angle_beta   90.00
_cell.angle_gamma   90.00
#
_symmetry.space_group_name_H-M   'P 1'
#
loop_
_entity.id
_entity.type
_entity.pdbx_description
1 polymer ?
#
loop_
_entity_poly.entity_id
_entity_poly.type
_entity_poly.pdbx_seq_one_letter_code
_entity_poly.pdbx_strand_id
1 'polypeptide(L)'
;MGKHDKLYRYILLRRSDANIPFDGLCALLERLGFSERIRGDHHIFTMDGVDEILNLQPRNAKAKPYQVKQVREVILRYNLRLED
;
A
#
# COMPACT_ATOMS: atom_id res chain seq x y z
N MET A 1 12.23 -5.20 13.91
CA MET A 1 11.79 -4.89 12.54
C MET A 1 10.53 -5.69 12.24
N GLY A 2 9.39 -5.02 12.34
CA GLY A 2 8.08 -5.62 12.16
C GLY A 2 7.88 -6.15 10.75
N LYS A 3 6.83 -6.96 10.57
CA LYS A 3 6.41 -7.49 9.26
C LYS A 3 6.19 -6.36 8.23
N HIS A 4 5.69 -5.22 8.68
CA HIS A 4 5.37 -4.07 7.83
C HIS A 4 6.62 -3.31 7.39
N ASP A 5 7.63 -3.12 8.25
CA ASP A 5 8.91 -2.48 7.88
C ASP A 5 9.63 -3.25 6.78
N LYS A 6 9.58 -4.60 6.86
CA LYS A 6 10.15 -5.47 5.83
C LYS A 6 9.43 -5.30 4.50
N LEU A 7 8.09 -5.24 4.52
CA LEU A 7 7.27 -5.04 3.32
C LEU A 7 7.49 -3.64 2.72
N TYR A 8 7.51 -2.60 3.56
CA TYR A 8 7.79 -1.22 3.16
C TYR A 8 9.13 -1.12 2.42
N ARG A 9 10.21 -1.63 3.03
CA ARG A 9 11.53 -1.65 2.38
C ARG A 9 11.53 -2.48 1.10
N TYR A 10 10.83 -3.62 1.08
CA TYR A 10 10.74 -4.47 -0.11
C TYR A 10 10.10 -3.75 -1.30
N ILE A 11 8.99 -3.04 -1.06
CA ILE A 11 8.28 -2.24 -2.06
C ILE A 11 9.18 -1.09 -2.56
N LEU A 12 9.81 -0.35 -1.64
CA LEU A 12 10.66 0.79 -2.00
C LEU A 12 11.91 0.39 -2.79
N LEU A 13 12.54 -0.73 -2.44
CA LEU A 13 13.73 -1.25 -3.13
C LEU A 13 13.42 -1.84 -4.52
N ARG A 14 12.17 -1.75 -5.00
CA ARG A 14 11.69 -2.31 -6.28
C ARG A 14 12.06 -3.79 -6.50
N ARG A 15 12.14 -4.58 -5.42
CA ARG A 15 12.59 -5.98 -5.52
C ARG A 15 11.60 -6.87 -6.27
N SER A 16 10.31 -6.62 -6.10
CA SER A 16 9.24 -7.14 -6.95
C SER A 16 7.94 -6.40 -6.63
N ASP A 17 7.13 -6.14 -7.66
CA ASP A 17 5.76 -5.67 -7.46
C ASP A 17 4.77 -6.86 -7.39
N ALA A 18 5.24 -8.09 -7.62
CA ALA A 18 4.43 -9.30 -7.58
C ALA A 18 4.52 -10.02 -6.22
N ASN A 19 3.57 -10.92 -5.96
CA ASN A 19 3.51 -11.78 -4.76
C ASN A 19 3.36 -11.04 -3.42
N ILE A 20 2.88 -9.80 -3.43
CA ILE A 20 2.53 -9.08 -2.21
C ILE A 20 1.16 -9.55 -1.70
N PRO A 21 1.05 -10.04 -0.44
CA PRO A 21 -0.24 -10.32 0.18
C PRO A 21 -1.08 -9.05 0.25
N PHE A 22 -2.35 -9.14 -0.17
CA PHE A 22 -3.23 -7.98 -0.24
C PHE A 22 -3.42 -7.31 1.14
N ASP A 23 -3.74 -8.10 2.16
CA ASP A 23 -3.93 -7.61 3.53
C ASP A 23 -2.65 -6.97 4.10
N GLY A 24 -1.48 -7.46 3.67
CA GLY A 24 -0.20 -6.88 4.05
C GLY A 24 -0.01 -5.47 3.48
N LEU A 25 -0.48 -5.24 2.25
CA LEU A 25 -0.45 -3.93 1.60
C LEU A 25 -1.45 -2.97 2.24
N CYS A 26 -2.66 -3.44 2.56
CA CYS A 26 -3.68 -2.63 3.25
C CYS A 26 -3.20 -2.18 4.63
N ALA A 27 -2.71 -3.12 5.44
CA ALA A 27 -2.16 -2.80 6.76
C ALA A 27 -0.89 -1.92 6.71
N LEU A 28 -0.15 -1.93 5.60
CA LEU A 28 0.94 -0.98 5.39
C LEU A 28 0.40 0.44 5.14
N LEU A 29 -0.64 0.60 4.32
CA LEU A 29 -1.25 1.90 4.04
C LEU A 29 -1.89 2.51 5.29
N GLU A 30 -2.58 1.72 6.11
CA GLU A 30 -3.12 2.17 7.40
C GLU A 30 -2.00 2.71 8.31
N ARG A 31 -0.87 2.00 8.41
CA ARG A 31 0.29 2.45 9.19
C ARG A 31 0.98 3.70 8.65
N LEU A 32 0.83 3.96 7.36
CA LEU A 32 1.32 5.20 6.73
C LEU A 32 0.36 6.38 6.95
N GLY A 33 -0.80 6.16 7.59
CA GLY A 33 -1.78 7.19 7.90
C GLY A 33 -2.96 7.27 6.91
N PHE A 34 -3.10 6.32 5.98
CA PHE A 34 -4.28 6.28 5.12
C PHE A 34 -5.51 5.78 5.88
N SER A 35 -6.65 6.40 5.62
CA SER A 35 -7.98 5.91 6.01
C SER A 35 -8.53 4.96 4.96
N GLU A 36 -9.03 3.80 5.38
CA GLU A 36 -9.64 2.80 4.50
C GLU A 36 -11.17 2.90 4.48
N ARG A 37 -11.74 2.80 3.29
CA ARG A 37 -13.17 2.56 3.08
C ARG A 37 -13.38 1.39 2.12
N ILE A 38 -14.22 0.43 2.52
CA ILE A 38 -14.50 -0.77 1.72
C ILE A 38 -15.84 -0.62 0.98
N ARG A 39 -15.87 -1.01 -0.30
CA ARG A 39 -17.08 -1.11 -1.12
C ARG A 39 -17.03 -2.40 -1.95
N GLY A 40 -17.71 -3.45 -1.49
CA GLY A 40 -17.56 -4.77 -2.10
C GLY A 40 -16.17 -5.33 -1.81
N ASP A 41 -15.43 -5.72 -2.85
CA ASP A 41 -14.03 -6.16 -2.75
C ASP A 41 -13.01 -5.04 -3.06
N HIS A 42 -13.50 -3.82 -3.25
CA HIS A 42 -12.65 -2.64 -3.43
C HIS A 42 -12.34 -1.99 -2.08
N HIS A 43 -11.06 -1.79 -1.82
CA HIS A 43 -10.50 -1.10 -0.67
C HIS A 43 -9.97 0.26 -1.12
N ILE A 44 -10.63 1.33 -0.71
CA ILE A 44 -10.34 2.70 -1.12
C ILE A 44 -9.58 3.38 0.01
N PHE A 45 -8.39 3.91 -0.29
CA PHE A 45 -7.53 4.59 0.67
C PHE A 45 -7.38 6.07 0.31
N THR A 46 -7.52 6.92 1.32
CA THR A 46 -7.35 8.38 1.26
C THR A 46 -6.52 8.85 2.45
N MET A 47 -5.75 9.93 2.29
CA MET A 47 -4.97 10.53 3.37
C MET A 47 -4.93 12.04 3.17
N ASP A 48 -5.10 12.82 4.25
CA ASP A 48 -4.97 14.27 4.18
C ASP A 48 -3.55 14.66 3.73
N GLY A 49 -3.46 15.55 2.75
CA GLY A 49 -2.19 15.95 2.14
C GLY A 49 -1.66 15.01 1.05
N VAL A 50 -2.41 13.96 0.68
CA VAL A 50 -2.16 13.11 -0.49
C VAL A 50 -3.34 13.22 -1.45
N ASP A 51 -3.09 13.67 -2.68
CA ASP A 51 -4.16 13.93 -3.65
C ASP A 51 -4.69 12.64 -4.29
N GLU A 52 -3.88 11.59 -4.36
CA GLU A 52 -4.22 10.32 -4.99
C GLU A 52 -5.09 9.45 -4.10
N ILE A 53 -6.23 9.05 -4.65
CA ILE A 53 -7.09 8.03 -4.08
C ILE A 53 -6.60 6.67 -4.58
N LEU A 54 -6.14 5.80 -3.68
CA LEU A 54 -5.73 4.44 -4.01
C LEU A 54 -6.94 3.50 -3.91
N ASN A 55 -7.39 2.96 -5.05
CA ASN A 55 -8.49 1.99 -5.08
C ASN A 55 -7.94 0.59 -5.39
N LEU A 56 -7.77 -0.20 -4.34
CA LEU A 56 -7.15 -1.52 -4.36
C LEU A 56 -8.22 -2.61 -4.38
N GLN A 57 -7.88 -3.76 -4.95
CA GLN A 57 -8.79 -4.92 -5.06
C GLN A 57 -7.93 -6.18 -5.11
N PRO A 58 -8.21 -7.19 -4.28
CA PRO A 58 -7.42 -8.41 -4.28
C PRO A 58 -7.61 -9.21 -5.57
N ARG A 59 -6.62 -10.03 -5.91
CA ARG A 59 -6.74 -11.15 -6.85
C ARG A 59 -6.13 -12.39 -6.20
N ASN A 60 -6.97 -13.35 -5.81
CA ASN A 60 -6.55 -14.57 -5.09
C ASN A 60 -5.67 -14.26 -3.86
N ALA A 61 -6.15 -13.40 -2.96
CA ALA A 61 -5.46 -12.92 -1.74
C ALA A 61 -4.16 -12.11 -1.96
N LYS A 62 -3.81 -11.77 -3.21
CA LYS A 62 -2.64 -10.95 -3.55
C LYS A 62 -3.04 -9.59 -4.10
N ALA A 63 -2.21 -8.60 -3.84
CA ALA A 63 -2.27 -7.33 -4.55
C ALA A 63 -1.85 -7.51 -6.01
N LYS A 64 -2.50 -6.77 -6.91
CA LYS A 64 -2.13 -6.79 -8.33
C LYS A 64 -0.82 -6.01 -8.49
N PRO A 65 0.14 -6.43 -9.35
CA PRO A 65 1.44 -5.76 -9.43
C PRO A 65 1.36 -4.26 -9.76
N TYR A 66 0.40 -3.85 -10.60
CA TYR A 66 0.21 -2.42 -10.88
C TYR A 66 -0.27 -1.64 -9.66
N GLN A 67 -1.04 -2.25 -8.76
CA GLN A 67 -1.49 -1.62 -7.51
C GLN A 67 -0.32 -1.41 -6.56
N VAL A 68 0.58 -2.39 -6.46
CA VAL A 68 1.83 -2.25 -5.67
C VAL A 68 2.70 -1.14 -6.25
N LYS A 69 2.80 -1.05 -7.58
CA LYS A 69 3.51 0.04 -8.26
C LYS A 69 2.89 1.40 -7.95
N GLN A 70 1.55 1.53 -8.00
CA GLN A 70 0.84 2.77 -7.66
C GLN A 70 1.10 3.19 -6.21
N VAL A 71 0.97 2.26 -5.26
CA VAL A 71 1.28 2.52 -3.85
C VAL A 71 2.71 3.02 -3.68
N ARG A 72 3.69 2.36 -4.33
CA ARG A 72 5.09 2.79 -4.29
C ARG A 72 5.27 4.23 -4.82
N GLU A 73 4.62 4.55 -5.93
CA GLU A 73 4.72 5.89 -6.54
C GLU A 73 4.16 6.96 -5.61
N VAL A 74 3.05 6.70 -4.92
CA VAL A 74 2.49 7.60 -3.91
C VAL A 74 3.45 7.76 -2.73
N ILE A 75 3.97 6.66 -2.16
CA ILE A 75 4.93 6.72 -1.04
C ILE A 75 6.15 7.57 -1.41
N LEU A 76 6.69 7.41 -2.62
CA LEU A 76 7.87 8.16 -3.08
C LEU A 76 7.54 9.64 -3.35
N ARG A 77 6.38 9.92 -3.96
CA ARG A 77 5.95 11.28 -4.30
C ARG A 77 5.78 12.16 -3.06
N TYR A 78 5.17 11.61 -2.01
CA TYR A 78 4.89 12.33 -0.77
C TYR A 78 5.93 12.07 0.34
N ASN A 79 7.00 11.32 0.04
CA ASN A 79 8.04 10.93 0.99
C ASN A 79 7.44 10.37 2.30
N LEU A 80 6.42 9.51 2.17
CA LEU A 80 5.73 8.91 3.31
C LEU A 80 6.66 7.94 4.03
N ARG A 81 6.66 7.97 5.37
CA ARG A 81 7.53 7.15 6.21
C ARG A 81 6.69 6.45 7.27
N LEU A 82 7.10 5.23 7.62
CA LEU A 82 6.58 4.58 8.82
C LEU A 82 7.11 5.34 10.03
N GLU A 83 6.22 5.72 10.95
CA GLU A 83 6.59 6.15 12.29
C GLU A 83 7.10 4.93 13.08
N ASP A 84 8.07 5.15 13.98
CA ASP A 84 8.74 4.10 14.78
C ASP A 84 7.82 3.47 15.83
#